data_AF-A0A9D5N0N8-F1
#
_entry.id   AF-A0A9D5N0N8-F1
#
_cell.length_a   1.000
_cell.length_b   1.000
_cell.length_c   1.000
_cell.angle_alpha   90.00
_cell.angle_beta   90.00
_cell.angle_gamma   90.00
#
_symmetry.space_group_name_H-M   'P 1'
#
loop_
_entity.id
_entity.type
_entity.pdbx_description
1 polymer ?
#
loop_
_entity_poly.entity_id
_entity_poly.type
_entity_poly.pdbx_seq_one_letter_code
_entity_poly.pdbx_strand_id
1 'polypeptide(L)'
;MYEQKSHFFKLKISKDWLNTDETTVYPDAVEAEVYRDDEQIADVSLTKQGDSWTTAEVTEDAQGNPLKRVDPDTKHKYIYSVKEKPIDGFTSEVEKTSDEGDEIDFTMKNTWVGPDYVNVKGQVFWTGDEGKEDLRPDSVKITVVNSDGDRIRTIEVKTDGDGKFSVPYLPEKRPYLRSAVGKEVRSDTDSNTNSDTNTDSETG
;
A
#
# COMPACT_ATOMS: atom_id res chain seq x y z
N MET A 1 10.97 3.26 -52.43
CA MET A 1 9.93 2.67 -51.58
C MET A 1 9.81 3.57 -50.37
N TYR A 2 8.68 4.25 -50.20
CA TYR A 2 8.42 4.99 -48.96
C TYR A 2 7.85 3.98 -47.97
N GLU A 3 8.59 3.69 -46.89
CA GLU A 3 8.00 3.10 -45.71
C GLU A 3 6.96 4.09 -45.20
N GLN A 4 5.67 3.77 -45.35
CA GLN A 4 4.64 4.42 -44.57
C GLN A 4 4.92 4.05 -43.11
N LYS A 5 5.63 4.93 -42.39
CA LYS A 5 5.67 4.89 -40.93
C LYS A 5 4.21 4.98 -40.47
N SER A 6 3.64 3.84 -40.12
CA SER A 6 2.27 3.75 -39.66
C SER A 6 2.13 4.67 -38.44
N HIS A 7 1.39 5.78 -38.60
CA HIS A 7 1.06 6.72 -37.53
C HIS A 7 -0.07 6.07 -36.72
N PHE A 8 0.31 5.19 -35.79
CA PHE A 8 -0.63 4.67 -34.82
C PHE A 8 -0.66 5.64 -33.63
N PHE A 9 -1.86 6.09 -33.29
CA PHE A 9 -2.08 6.81 -32.05
C PHE A 9 -1.69 5.92 -30.86
N LYS A 10 -0.99 6.49 -29.89
CA LYS A 10 -0.45 5.72 -28.76
C LYS A 10 -0.46 6.48 -27.46
N LEU A 11 -0.43 5.73 -26.38
CA LEU A 11 -0.27 6.24 -25.02
C LEU A 11 1.10 5.83 -24.51
N LYS A 12 1.87 6.77 -23.97
CA LYS A 12 3.09 6.44 -23.22
C LYS A 12 2.85 6.68 -21.75
N ILE A 13 3.25 5.72 -20.93
CA ILE A 13 3.14 5.79 -19.48
C ILE A 13 4.54 5.68 -18.88
N SER A 14 4.89 6.65 -18.06
CA SER A 14 6.16 6.77 -17.36
C SER A 14 5.96 6.76 -15.85
N LYS A 15 7.05 6.50 -15.12
CA LYS A 15 7.05 6.47 -13.65
C LYS A 15 7.96 7.56 -13.08
N ASP A 16 7.46 8.27 -12.08
CA ASP A 16 8.22 9.22 -11.28
C ASP A 16 8.00 8.98 -9.79
N TRP A 17 9.06 9.16 -9.00
CA TRP A 17 9.05 8.94 -7.55
C TRP A 17 9.47 10.23 -6.85
N LEU A 18 8.66 10.66 -5.90
CA LEU A 18 8.79 11.93 -5.19
C LEU A 18 9.04 11.66 -3.70
N ASN A 19 9.74 12.59 -3.05
CA ASN A 19 10.04 12.55 -1.62
C ASN A 19 10.79 11.29 -1.14
N THR A 20 11.60 10.69 -2.01
CA THR A 20 12.34 9.46 -1.70
C THR A 20 13.68 9.75 -1.06
N ASP A 21 14.17 8.82 -0.25
CA ASP A 21 15.49 8.81 0.37
C ASP A 21 16.22 7.47 0.13
N GLU A 22 17.42 7.34 0.68
CA GLU A 22 18.25 6.12 0.58
C GLU A 22 17.63 4.90 1.28
N THR A 23 16.62 5.09 2.12
CA THR A 23 15.91 4.03 2.85
C THR A 23 14.60 3.61 2.18
N THR A 24 14.19 4.35 1.14
CA THR A 24 12.94 4.09 0.41
C THR A 24 13.03 2.75 -0.30
N VAL A 25 12.10 1.85 0.04
CA VAL A 25 11.97 0.55 -0.60
C VAL A 25 10.96 0.67 -1.73
N TYR A 26 11.41 0.36 -2.95
CA TYR A 26 10.56 0.34 -4.14
C TYR A 26 10.05 -1.08 -4.39
N PRO A 27 8.84 -1.23 -4.95
CA PRO A 27 8.43 -2.53 -5.49
C PRO A 27 9.28 -2.89 -6.71
N ASP A 28 9.33 -4.17 -7.07
CA ASP A 28 10.05 -4.64 -8.28
C ASP A 28 9.33 -4.23 -9.58
N ALA A 29 8.02 -4.04 -9.49
CA ALA A 29 7.14 -3.63 -10.58
C ALA A 29 6.02 -2.73 -10.04
N VAL A 30 5.49 -1.89 -10.90
CA VAL A 30 4.24 -1.16 -10.67
C VAL A 30 3.26 -1.51 -11.79
N GLU A 31 1.99 -1.68 -11.42
CA GLU A 31 0.93 -2.04 -12.35
C GLU A 31 -0.07 -0.90 -12.48
N ALA A 32 -0.57 -0.68 -13.69
CA ALA A 32 -1.59 0.32 -13.96
C ALA A 32 -2.61 -0.17 -14.98
N GLU A 33 -3.84 0.31 -14.81
CA GLU A 33 -4.97 0.07 -15.69
C GLU A 33 -5.13 1.28 -16.62
N VAL A 34 -5.35 1.03 -17.91
CA VAL A 34 -5.55 2.06 -18.93
C VAL A 34 -7.00 2.02 -19.39
N TYR A 35 -7.63 3.18 -19.51
CA TYR A 35 -9.05 3.32 -19.80
C TYR A 35 -9.30 4.19 -21.04
N ARG A 36 -10.40 3.89 -21.74
CA ARG A 36 -11.01 4.68 -22.82
C ARG A 36 -12.48 4.90 -22.46
N ASP A 37 -12.87 6.16 -22.21
CA ASP A 37 -14.22 6.53 -21.75
C ASP A 37 -14.75 5.63 -20.61
N ASP A 38 -13.91 5.46 -19.58
CA ASP A 38 -14.19 4.63 -18.38
C ASP A 38 -14.24 3.10 -18.63
N GLU A 39 -14.05 2.62 -19.86
CA GLU A 39 -13.83 1.20 -20.15
C GLU A 39 -12.34 0.87 -20.08
N GLN A 40 -11.96 -0.14 -19.30
CA GLN A 40 -10.58 -0.61 -19.24
C GLN A 40 -10.20 -1.28 -20.57
N ILE A 41 -9.08 -0.86 -21.16
CA ILE A 41 -8.58 -1.35 -22.45
C ILE A 41 -7.24 -2.08 -22.36
N ALA A 42 -6.47 -1.87 -21.29
CA ALA A 42 -5.19 -2.54 -21.09
C ALA A 42 -4.78 -2.55 -19.61
N ASP A 43 -3.91 -3.51 -19.26
CA ASP A 43 -3.07 -3.48 -18.08
C ASP A 43 -1.61 -3.28 -18.52
N VAL A 44 -0.87 -2.43 -17.82
CA VAL A 44 0.55 -2.21 -18.08
C VAL A 44 1.37 -2.45 -16.81
N SER A 45 2.57 -2.99 -16.99
CA SER A 45 3.55 -3.18 -15.93
C SER A 45 4.82 -2.44 -16.28
N LEU A 46 5.30 -1.58 -15.37
CA LEU A 46 6.59 -0.92 -15.48
C LEU A 46 7.52 -1.58 -14.46
N THR A 47 8.75 -1.92 -14.86
CA THR A 47 9.75 -2.57 -13.98
C THR A 47 10.98 -1.70 -13.83
N LYS A 48 11.68 -1.86 -12.70
CA LYS A 48 12.96 -1.18 -12.48
C LYS A 48 14.09 -1.89 -13.24
N GLN A 49 14.82 -1.15 -14.05
CA GLN A 49 16.00 -1.60 -14.80
C GLN A 49 17.22 -0.77 -14.39
N GLY A 50 18.03 -1.30 -13.47
CA GLY A 50 19.10 -0.54 -12.86
C GLY A 50 18.54 0.63 -12.05
N ASP A 51 18.96 1.85 -12.39
CA ASP A 51 18.51 3.08 -11.73
C ASP A 51 17.29 3.73 -12.39
N SER A 52 16.79 3.17 -13.50
CA SER A 52 15.68 3.74 -14.28
C SER A 52 14.49 2.80 -14.35
N TRP A 53 13.28 3.36 -14.44
CA TRP A 53 12.07 2.59 -14.68
C TRP A 53 11.78 2.51 -16.18
N THR A 54 11.26 1.38 -16.63
CA THR A 54 10.76 1.23 -18.01
C THR A 54 9.58 2.16 -18.26
N THR A 55 9.39 2.56 -19.52
CA THR A 55 8.13 3.18 -19.99
C THR A 55 7.23 2.13 -20.62
N ALA A 56 5.92 2.21 -20.40
CA ALA A 56 4.95 1.41 -21.15
C ALA A 56 4.42 2.20 -22.36
N GLU A 57 4.15 1.50 -23.45
CA GLU A 57 3.51 2.03 -24.65
C GLU A 57 2.28 1.19 -24.97
N VAL A 58 1.13 1.84 -25.15
CA VAL A 58 -0.14 1.19 -25.52
C VAL A 58 -0.60 1.73 -26.87
N THR A 59 -0.68 0.83 -27.85
CA THR A 59 -1.07 1.15 -29.24
C THR A 59 -2.37 0.48 -29.67
N GLU A 60 -2.87 -0.48 -28.87
CA GLU A 60 -4.06 -1.28 -29.18
C GLU A 60 -4.94 -1.44 -27.94
N ASP A 61 -6.24 -1.70 -28.15
CA ASP A 61 -7.16 -2.10 -27.08
C ASP A 61 -7.05 -3.60 -26.75
N ALA A 62 -7.82 -4.06 -25.76
CA ALA A 62 -7.81 -5.44 -25.29
C ALA A 62 -8.16 -6.48 -26.37
N GLN A 63 -8.74 -6.06 -27.50
CA GLN A 63 -9.07 -6.90 -28.64
C GLN A 63 -8.02 -6.83 -29.77
N GLY A 64 -6.94 -6.08 -29.58
CA GLY A 64 -5.88 -5.88 -30.57
C GLY A 64 -6.24 -4.87 -31.66
N ASN A 65 -7.26 -4.04 -31.45
CA ASN A 65 -7.58 -2.98 -32.40
C ASN A 65 -6.71 -1.74 -32.12
N PRO A 66 -6.13 -1.09 -33.15
CA PRO A 66 -5.35 0.13 -32.95
C PRO A 66 -6.15 1.23 -32.24
N LEU A 67 -5.52 1.88 -31.28
CA LEU A 67 -6.11 3.03 -30.60
C LEU A 67 -6.35 4.19 -31.56
N LYS A 68 -7.36 5.00 -31.24
CA LYS A 68 -7.78 6.15 -32.05
C LYS A 68 -8.14 7.30 -31.11
N ARG A 69 -8.02 8.54 -31.57
CA ARG A 69 -8.54 9.70 -30.82
C ARG A 69 -10.05 9.87 -30.92
N VAL A 70 -10.63 9.39 -32.01
CA VAL A 70 -12.01 9.67 -32.37
C VAL A 70 -12.64 8.39 -32.89
N ASP A 71 -13.84 8.10 -32.43
CA ASP A 71 -14.70 7.06 -32.97
C ASP A 71 -15.03 7.38 -34.45
N PRO A 72 -14.71 6.48 -35.39
CA PRO A 72 -14.88 6.76 -36.81
C PRO A 72 -16.35 6.91 -37.22
N ASP A 73 -17.28 6.32 -36.47
CA ASP A 73 -18.71 6.26 -36.81
C ASP A 73 -19.46 7.40 -36.13
N THR A 74 -19.26 7.56 -34.82
CA THR A 74 -19.99 8.55 -34.01
C THR A 74 -19.32 9.92 -33.97
N LYS A 75 -18.05 10.01 -34.39
CA LYS A 75 -17.19 11.21 -34.24
C LYS A 75 -16.96 11.61 -32.78
N HIS A 76 -17.28 10.75 -31.83
CA HIS A 76 -16.99 10.93 -30.43
C HIS A 76 -15.48 10.97 -30.19
N LYS A 77 -15.00 11.96 -29.43
CA LYS A 77 -13.58 12.05 -29.06
C LYS A 77 -13.35 11.24 -27.80
N TYR A 78 -12.56 10.19 -27.92
CA TYR A 78 -12.21 9.32 -26.80
C TYR A 78 -11.41 10.08 -25.73
N ILE A 79 -11.75 9.84 -24.47
CA ILE A 79 -10.98 10.27 -23.31
C ILE A 79 -10.17 9.08 -22.81
N TYR A 80 -8.85 9.26 -22.73
CA TYR A 80 -7.94 8.27 -22.17
C TYR A 80 -7.52 8.68 -20.76
N SER A 81 -7.48 7.71 -19.86
CA SER A 81 -6.99 7.87 -18.49
C SER A 81 -6.20 6.64 -18.05
N VAL A 82 -5.35 6.84 -17.04
CA VAL A 82 -4.53 5.79 -16.44
C VAL A 82 -4.76 5.80 -14.94
N LYS A 83 -4.82 4.61 -14.35
CA LYS A 83 -5.02 4.42 -12.91
C LYS A 83 -3.98 3.42 -12.41
N GLU A 84 -3.07 3.89 -11.56
CA GLU A 84 -2.08 3.02 -10.93
C GLU A 84 -2.74 2.18 -9.83
N LYS A 85 -2.32 0.92 -9.69
CA LYS A 85 -2.69 0.09 -8.54
C LYS A 85 -1.98 0.62 -7.27
N PRO A 86 -2.65 0.62 -6.11
CA PRO A 86 -2.05 1.10 -4.86
C PRO A 86 -0.72 0.42 -4.53
N ILE A 87 0.25 1.20 -4.06
CA ILE A 87 1.56 0.71 -3.62
C ILE A 87 1.74 1.08 -2.15
N ASP A 88 2.08 0.08 -1.34
CA ASP A 88 2.25 0.22 0.10
C ASP A 88 3.27 1.31 0.45
N GLY A 89 2.87 2.26 1.30
CA GLY A 89 3.68 3.40 1.74
C GLY A 89 3.83 4.55 0.75
N PHE A 90 3.07 4.56 -0.35
CA PHE A 90 3.04 5.65 -1.32
C PHE A 90 1.63 6.17 -1.57
N THR A 91 1.51 7.47 -1.75
CA THR A 91 0.35 8.07 -2.41
C THR A 91 0.63 8.21 -3.90
N SER A 92 -0.39 8.00 -4.74
CA SER A 92 -0.28 8.00 -6.20
C SER A 92 -1.11 9.12 -6.82
N GLU A 93 -0.51 9.82 -7.77
CA GLU A 93 -1.16 10.78 -8.66
C GLU A 93 -0.77 10.50 -10.10
N VAL A 94 -1.74 10.48 -11.02
CA VAL A 94 -1.49 10.31 -12.45
C VAL A 94 -1.70 11.63 -13.16
N GLU A 95 -0.63 12.16 -13.75
CA GLU A 95 -0.68 13.39 -14.54
C GLU A 95 -0.63 13.07 -16.03
N LYS A 96 -1.49 13.71 -16.82
CA LYS A 96 -1.36 13.76 -18.28
C LYS A 96 -0.38 14.88 -18.64
N THR A 97 0.83 14.51 -19.04
CA THR A 97 1.95 15.45 -19.27
C THR A 97 2.01 15.97 -20.70
N SER A 98 1.41 15.25 -21.66
CA SER A 98 1.26 15.70 -23.06
C SER A 98 -0.01 15.13 -23.70
N ASP A 99 -0.59 15.86 -24.65
CA ASP A 99 -1.77 15.44 -25.44
C ASP A 99 -1.67 16.05 -26.85
N GLU A 100 -0.64 15.64 -27.60
CA GLU A 100 -0.26 16.25 -28.87
C GLU A 100 -0.10 15.22 -29.99
N GLY A 101 -0.56 15.57 -31.20
CA GLY A 101 -0.44 14.70 -32.37
C GLY A 101 -1.03 13.30 -32.12
N ASP A 102 -0.24 12.28 -32.45
CA ASP A 102 -0.61 10.87 -32.30
C ASP A 102 -0.16 10.26 -30.97
N GLU A 103 0.10 11.07 -29.95
CA GLU A 103 0.62 10.61 -28.67
C GLU A 103 -0.09 11.33 -27.49
N ILE A 104 -0.31 10.59 -26.40
CA ILE A 104 -0.62 11.14 -25.09
C ILE A 104 0.39 10.56 -24.11
N ASP A 105 1.02 11.45 -23.34
CA ASP A 105 1.96 11.05 -22.30
C ASP A 105 1.29 11.15 -20.93
N PHE A 106 1.47 10.11 -20.14
CA PHE A 106 1.10 10.06 -18.73
C PHE A 106 2.34 9.81 -17.86
N THR A 107 2.36 10.42 -16.69
CA THR A 107 3.36 10.16 -15.65
C THR A 107 2.64 9.80 -14.35
N MET A 108 2.92 8.60 -13.83
CA MET A 108 2.46 8.17 -12.51
C MET A 108 3.46 8.64 -11.46
N LYS A 109 3.07 9.61 -10.64
CA LYS A 109 3.88 10.23 -9.59
C LYS A 109 3.54 9.61 -8.25
N ASN A 110 4.48 8.87 -7.67
CA ASN A 110 4.31 8.36 -6.31
C ASN A 110 5.11 9.15 -5.31
N THR A 111 4.42 9.67 -4.30
CA THR A 111 5.05 10.37 -3.18
C THR A 111 5.25 9.39 -2.05
N TRP A 112 6.51 9.21 -1.63
CA TRP A 112 6.82 8.43 -0.45
C TRP A 112 6.24 9.11 0.80
N VAL A 113 5.38 8.38 1.51
CA VAL A 113 4.78 8.83 2.76
C VAL A 113 5.21 7.97 3.96
N GLY A 114 6.05 6.96 3.72
CA GLY A 114 6.37 5.91 4.70
C GLY A 114 5.30 4.81 4.69
N PRO A 115 5.61 3.59 5.18
CA PRO A 115 4.57 2.58 5.38
C PRO A 115 3.49 3.15 6.32
N ASP A 116 2.24 2.72 6.14
CA ASP A 116 1.22 3.02 7.13
C ASP A 116 1.68 2.46 8.48
N TYR A 117 1.71 3.30 9.50
CA TYR A 117 2.30 2.95 10.79
C TYR A 117 1.19 2.70 11.81
N VAL A 118 1.22 1.52 12.43
CA VAL A 118 0.38 1.19 13.58
C VAL A 118 1.21 1.18 14.87
N ASN A 119 0.57 1.59 15.96
CA ASN A 119 1.10 1.46 17.30
C ASN A 119 0.52 0.19 17.93
N VAL A 120 1.34 -0.84 18.09
CA VAL A 120 0.90 -2.07 18.76
C VAL A 120 1.05 -1.91 20.26
N LYS A 121 -0.07 -1.96 20.97
CA LYS A 121 -0.11 -1.91 22.44
C LYS A 121 -0.52 -3.26 22.98
N GLY A 122 -0.04 -3.59 24.16
CA GLY A 122 -0.43 -4.80 24.85
C GLY A 122 -0.09 -4.75 26.32
N GLN A 123 -0.57 -5.76 27.03
CA GLN A 123 -0.31 -5.94 28.45
C GLN A 123 -0.05 -7.41 28.73
N VAL A 124 0.93 -7.68 29.59
CA VAL A 124 1.23 -9.03 30.05
C VAL A 124 0.31 -9.36 31.22
N PHE A 125 -0.44 -10.46 31.09
CA PHE A 125 -1.27 -11.01 32.16
C PHE A 125 -0.77 -12.39 32.58
N TRP A 126 -0.72 -12.63 33.88
CA TRP A 126 -0.37 -13.92 34.46
C TRP A 126 -1.66 -14.66 34.85
N THR A 127 -1.87 -15.87 34.37
CA THR A 127 -3.05 -16.70 34.69
C THR A 127 -2.64 -17.99 35.38
N GLY A 128 -3.39 -18.41 36.41
CA GLY A 128 -3.14 -19.68 37.11
C GLY A 128 -2.00 -19.65 38.14
N ASP A 129 -1.40 -18.49 38.38
CA ASP A 129 -0.28 -18.29 39.32
C ASP A 129 -0.64 -17.31 40.45
N GLU A 130 -1.87 -17.44 40.97
CA GLU A 130 -2.32 -16.69 42.15
C GLU A 130 -1.47 -17.09 43.37
N GLY A 131 -0.87 -16.10 44.05
CA GLY A 131 -0.03 -16.33 45.23
C GLY A 131 1.40 -16.82 44.92
N LYS A 132 1.83 -16.71 43.66
CA LYS A 132 3.20 -17.05 43.20
C LYS A 132 3.89 -15.88 42.53
N GLU A 133 3.61 -14.67 42.98
CA GLU A 133 4.18 -13.43 42.44
C GLU A 133 5.70 -13.47 42.42
N ASP A 134 6.32 -14.01 43.48
CA ASP A 134 7.78 -14.13 43.63
C ASP A 134 8.46 -15.09 42.63
N LEU A 135 7.67 -15.90 41.90
CA LEU A 135 8.18 -16.81 40.87
C LEU A 135 8.03 -16.24 39.45
N ARG A 136 7.43 -15.06 39.31
CA ARG A 136 7.30 -14.40 38.01
C ARG A 136 8.68 -13.93 37.55
N PRO A 137 9.05 -14.11 36.28
CA PRO A 137 10.30 -13.57 35.76
C PRO A 137 10.25 -12.04 35.77
N ASP A 138 11.39 -11.41 36.04
CA ASP A 138 11.54 -9.93 36.08
C ASP A 138 11.27 -9.26 34.71
N SER A 139 11.37 -10.03 33.61
CA SER A 139 11.05 -9.57 32.27
C SER A 139 10.57 -10.70 31.37
N VAL A 140 9.83 -10.32 30.32
CA VAL A 140 9.43 -11.22 29.22
C VAL A 140 9.86 -10.65 27.88
N LYS A 141 10.17 -11.53 26.93
CA LYS A 141 10.43 -11.13 25.54
C LYS A 141 9.17 -11.30 24.70
N ILE A 142 8.72 -10.21 24.10
CA ILE A 142 7.59 -10.18 23.17
C ILE A 142 8.12 -10.00 21.77
N THR A 143 7.74 -10.90 20.86
CA THR A 143 8.04 -10.78 19.44
C THR A 143 6.79 -10.33 18.70
N VAL A 144 6.89 -9.22 17.98
CA VAL A 144 5.88 -8.76 17.03
C VAL A 144 6.18 -9.40 15.67
N VAL A 145 5.17 -10.02 15.08
CA VAL A 145 5.23 -10.64 13.75
C VAL A 145 4.21 -9.99 12.83
N ASN A 146 4.39 -10.06 11.50
CA ASN A 146 3.36 -9.64 10.55
C ASN A 146 2.27 -10.73 10.41
N SER A 147 1.29 -10.49 9.54
CA SER A 147 0.24 -11.46 9.24
C SER A 147 0.75 -12.77 8.64
N ASP A 148 1.90 -12.72 7.98
CA ASP A 148 2.55 -13.86 7.34
C ASP A 148 3.41 -14.68 8.33
N GLY A 149 3.57 -14.18 9.56
CA GLY A 149 4.32 -14.81 10.64
C GLY A 149 5.80 -14.41 10.71
N ASP A 150 6.26 -13.50 9.85
CA ASP A 150 7.63 -12.99 9.86
C ASP A 150 7.88 -12.10 11.07
N ARG A 151 9.07 -12.24 11.67
CA ARG A 151 9.48 -11.44 12.83
C ARG A 151 9.76 -10.00 12.40
N ILE A 152 8.97 -9.06 12.91
CA ILE A 152 9.17 -7.62 12.70
C ILE A 152 10.12 -7.06 13.75
N ARG A 153 9.83 -7.31 15.03
CA ARG A 153 10.58 -6.73 16.16
C ARG A 153 10.49 -7.62 17.39
N THR A 154 11.52 -7.60 18.24
CA THR A 154 11.46 -8.20 19.58
C THR A 154 11.73 -7.12 20.61
N ILE A 155 10.89 -7.06 21.64
CA ILE A 155 11.04 -6.15 22.78
C ILE A 155 11.14 -6.96 24.06
N GLU A 156 11.80 -6.38 25.05
CA GLU A 156 11.81 -6.88 26.42
C GLU A 156 10.88 -5.99 27.26
N VAL A 157 9.90 -6.61 27.90
CA VAL A 157 8.91 -5.95 28.75
C VAL A 157 9.20 -6.38 30.18
N LYS A 158 9.56 -5.41 31.03
CA LYS A 158 9.69 -5.68 32.46
C LYS A 158 8.31 -5.89 33.08
N THR A 159 8.25 -6.80 34.03
CA THR A 159 7.00 -7.25 34.67
C THR A 159 6.81 -6.64 36.06
N ASP A 160 7.77 -5.83 36.52
CA ASP A 160 7.72 -5.03 37.74
C ASP A 160 6.78 -3.83 37.58
N GLY A 161 5.47 -4.09 37.54
CA GLY A 161 4.42 -3.06 37.40
C GLY A 161 3.22 -3.54 36.56
N ASP A 162 2.54 -2.61 35.87
CA ASP A 162 1.36 -2.91 35.05
C ASP A 162 1.61 -3.86 33.85
N GLY A 163 2.88 -4.15 33.52
CA GLY A 163 3.22 -5.04 32.39
C GLY A 163 2.76 -4.56 31.01
N LYS A 164 2.44 -3.26 30.88
CA LYS A 164 2.01 -2.62 29.63
C LYS A 164 3.20 -2.33 28.73
N PHE A 165 3.01 -2.49 27.43
CA PHE A 165 3.99 -2.11 26.42
C PHE A 165 3.34 -1.44 25.22
N SER A 166 4.13 -0.64 24.52
CA SER A 166 3.76 -0.01 23.26
C SER A 166 4.94 -0.13 22.31
N VAL A 167 4.70 -0.73 21.14
CA VAL A 167 5.65 -0.79 20.03
C VAL A 167 5.14 0.17 18.96
N PRO A 168 5.71 1.38 18.88
CA PRO A 168 5.24 2.35 17.91
C PRO A 168 5.83 2.07 16.52
N TYR A 169 5.19 2.63 15.51
CA TYR A 169 5.70 2.70 14.14
C TYR A 169 6.01 1.33 13.51
N LEU A 170 5.05 0.41 13.57
CA LEU A 170 5.13 -0.85 12.80
C LEU A 170 4.36 -0.71 11.48
N PRO A 171 4.88 -1.23 10.36
CA PRO A 171 4.13 -1.29 9.10
C PRO A 171 2.75 -1.94 9.32
N GLU A 172 1.70 -1.39 8.73
CA GLU A 172 0.30 -1.75 8.99
C GLU A 172 -0.04 -3.20 8.60
N LYS A 173 0.80 -3.89 7.80
CA LYS A 173 0.64 -5.32 7.49
C LYS A 173 0.38 -6.12 8.77
N ARG A 174 -0.91 -6.36 9.04
CA ARG A 174 -1.50 -6.50 10.39
C ARG A 174 -0.58 -7.22 11.38
N PRO A 175 0.13 -6.48 12.24
CA PRO A 175 1.08 -7.11 13.15
C PRO A 175 0.37 -7.87 14.28
N TYR A 176 0.86 -9.06 14.61
CA TYR A 176 0.45 -9.89 15.74
C TYR A 176 1.55 -9.97 16.81
N LEU A 177 1.14 -10.22 18.06
CA LEU A 177 2.05 -10.41 19.18
C LEU A 177 2.19 -11.89 19.54
N ARG A 178 3.42 -12.34 19.81
CA ARG A 178 3.69 -13.66 20.42
C ARG A 178 4.62 -13.49 21.62
N SER A 179 4.26 -14.07 22.76
CA SER A 179 5.16 -14.20 23.92
C SER A 179 6.02 -15.45 23.79
N ALA A 180 7.30 -15.35 24.10
CA ALA A 180 8.15 -16.51 24.28
C ALA A 180 8.43 -16.69 25.78
N VAL A 181 7.61 -17.54 26.42
CA VAL A 181 7.88 -18.48 27.53
C VAL A 181 6.56 -18.69 28.30
N GLY A 182 5.99 -19.90 28.22
CA GLY A 182 4.95 -20.41 29.15
C GLY A 182 3.55 -19.81 29.06
N LYS A 183 2.67 -20.46 28.28
CA LYS A 183 1.19 -20.41 28.25
C LYS A 183 0.45 -19.07 28.00
N GLU A 184 -0.09 -19.04 26.77
CA GLU A 184 -1.24 -18.29 26.21
C GLU A 184 -1.14 -16.77 26.01
N VAL A 185 -1.42 -16.38 24.76
CA VAL A 185 -1.60 -15.00 24.28
C VAL A 185 -3.07 -14.85 23.89
N ARG A 186 -3.78 -13.91 24.50
CA ARG A 186 -5.06 -13.42 23.98
C ARG A 186 -4.81 -12.16 23.16
N SER A 187 -5.31 -12.17 21.93
CA SER A 187 -5.29 -11.05 20.99
C SER A 187 -6.50 -10.15 21.25
N ASP A 188 -6.28 -8.92 21.67
CA ASP A 188 -7.30 -7.88 21.55
C ASP A 188 -6.87 -6.92 20.43
N THR A 189 -7.56 -7.05 19.30
CA THR A 189 -7.60 -6.02 18.27
C THR A 189 -8.53 -4.95 18.79
N ASP A 190 -8.00 -3.86 19.36
CA ASP A 190 -8.80 -2.66 19.58
C ASP A 190 -9.06 -2.02 18.20
N SER A 191 -10.14 -2.44 17.57
CA SER A 191 -10.84 -1.63 16.57
C SER A 191 -11.49 -0.46 17.30
N ASN A 192 -10.75 0.63 17.48
CA ASN A 192 -11.38 1.88 17.89
C ASN A 192 -11.97 2.58 16.66
N THR A 193 -13.18 2.18 16.28
CA THR A 193 -14.07 3.02 15.47
C THR A 193 -14.59 4.13 16.36
N ASN A 194 -14.17 5.36 16.06
CA ASN A 194 -14.76 6.54 16.67
C ASN A 194 -16.03 6.92 15.90
N SER A 195 -17.21 6.81 16.51
CA SER A 195 -18.34 7.70 16.22
C SER A 195 -19.46 7.56 17.26
N ASP A 196 -19.84 8.75 17.76
CA ASP A 196 -21.20 9.16 18.11
C ASP A 196 -21.70 9.01 19.56
N THR A 197 -21.46 10.12 20.28
CA THR A 197 -22.46 11.03 20.87
C THR A 197 -23.67 10.49 21.65
N ASN A 198 -23.77 11.08 22.85
CA ASN A 198 -24.95 11.73 23.44
C ASN A 198 -25.78 10.98 24.50
N THR A 199 -25.81 11.59 25.70
CA THR A 199 -26.96 11.87 26.59
C THR A 199 -27.84 10.70 27.05
N ASP A 200 -28.36 10.61 28.27
CA ASP A 200 -28.32 11.35 29.53
C ASP A 200 -29.28 10.58 30.46
N SER A 201 -29.21 10.79 31.78
CA SER A 201 -30.25 10.51 32.79
C SER A 201 -30.63 9.02 33.03
N GLU A 202 -31.05 8.56 34.20
CA GLU A 202 -31.42 9.21 35.44
C GLU A 202 -31.42 8.14 36.55
N THR A 203 -31.18 8.61 37.77
CA THR A 203 -31.44 7.93 39.03
C THR A 203 -32.92 7.58 39.21
N GLY A 204 -33.20 6.40 39.77
CA GLY A 204 -34.52 5.98 40.29
C GLY A 204 -34.47 4.61 40.92
#